data_AF-A0A059GA94-F1
#
_entry.id   AF-A0A059GA94-F1
#
_cell.length_a   1.000
_cell.length_b   1.000
_cell.length_c   1.000
_cell.angle_alpha   90.00
_cell.angle_beta   90.00
_cell.angle_gamma   90.00
#
_symmetry.space_group_name_H-M   'P 1'
#
loop_
_entity.id
_entity.type
_entity.pdbx_description
1 polymer ?
#
loop_
_entity_poly.entity_id
_entity_poly.type
_entity_poly.pdbx_seq_one_letter_code
_entity_poly.pdbx_strand_id
1 'polypeptide(L)'
;MAGGEGFEGAIVLGHATLSETLAGVGDLAARFVRYPGSQQVTFWLPQDGYTGYSTFRILGPGGAVIDEADVTARLNGRVQILIDTFPWPPGPYRIEIHHTDGWCHVLPLEKLEAGIAPPPEPQPAPEPSTGPIVYRDGFGNSLPDEDLELRARVLGRMVSQFGRHLEFDGNARAGTIIYSDGDIRIPFPHEMCAGRVHISVDLPTPQRWESVTGRPIAERDAIIAFVAAETQRQKASSWAYEIYDDRIDFVS
;
A
#
# COMPACT_ATOMS: atom_id res chain seq x y z
N MET A 1 33.80 -17.54 14.59
CA MET A 1 34.85 -16.79 13.86
C MET A 1 34.76 -17.17 12.39
N ALA A 2 34.09 -16.33 11.61
CA ALA A 2 34.34 -16.07 10.18
C ALA A 2 33.34 -14.97 9.79
N GLY A 3 33.77 -13.72 9.83
CA GLY A 3 33.04 -12.60 9.21
C GLY A 3 33.19 -12.71 7.70
N GLY A 4 32.47 -13.65 7.09
CA GLY A 4 32.39 -13.81 5.65
C GLY A 4 31.28 -12.94 5.10
N GLU A 5 31.56 -12.22 4.02
CA GLU A 5 30.56 -11.47 3.25
C GLU A 5 29.38 -12.39 2.92
N GLY A 6 28.17 -12.00 3.33
CA GLY A 6 26.96 -12.71 2.91
C GLY A 6 26.63 -12.45 1.45
N PHE A 7 25.78 -13.29 0.88
CA PHE A 7 25.48 -13.28 -0.54
C PHE A 7 24.14 -12.59 -0.81
N GLU A 8 24.23 -11.37 -1.36
CA GLU A 8 23.08 -10.48 -1.62
C GLU A 8 22.21 -10.88 -2.83
N GLY A 9 22.45 -12.05 -3.42
CA GLY A 9 21.65 -12.59 -4.53
C GLY A 9 20.18 -12.81 -4.19
N ALA A 10 19.26 -12.46 -5.11
CA ALA A 10 17.86 -12.85 -4.98
C ALA A 10 17.68 -14.37 -5.12
N ILE A 11 16.61 -14.91 -4.55
CA ILE A 11 16.22 -16.32 -4.74
C ILE A 11 15.05 -16.38 -5.70
N VAL A 12 15.19 -17.23 -6.71
CA VAL A 12 14.09 -17.67 -7.57
C VAL A 12 13.56 -18.97 -7.02
N LEU A 13 12.28 -18.99 -6.65
CA LEU A 13 11.60 -20.19 -6.20
C LEU A 13 11.08 -20.96 -7.42
N GLY A 14 11.41 -22.24 -7.49
CA GLY A 14 10.77 -23.14 -8.44
C GLY A 14 9.42 -23.64 -7.94
N HIS A 15 8.79 -24.50 -8.75
CA HIS A 15 7.53 -25.13 -8.35
C HIS A 15 7.79 -26.24 -7.34
N ALA A 16 7.08 -26.21 -6.21
CA ALA A 16 7.11 -27.33 -5.28
C ALA A 16 6.41 -28.54 -5.89
N THR A 17 7.03 -29.71 -5.76
CA THR A 17 6.50 -30.96 -6.28
C THR A 17 6.53 -32.04 -5.21
N LEU A 18 5.52 -32.90 -5.23
CA LEU A 18 5.54 -34.14 -4.47
C LEU A 18 6.29 -35.23 -5.27
N SER A 19 7.09 -36.05 -4.62
CA SER A 19 7.84 -37.15 -5.26
C SER A 19 6.93 -38.15 -5.97
N GLU A 20 5.70 -38.30 -5.48
CA GLU A 20 4.65 -39.15 -6.04
C GLU A 20 3.31 -38.42 -5.92
N THR A 21 2.42 -38.50 -6.91
CA THR A 21 1.11 -37.84 -6.82
C THR A 21 0.19 -38.57 -5.83
N LEU A 22 -0.12 -37.95 -4.70
CA LEU A 22 -0.99 -38.51 -3.66
C LEU A 22 -2.27 -37.70 -3.50
N ALA A 23 -3.41 -38.39 -3.49
CA ALA A 23 -4.71 -37.75 -3.28
C ALA A 23 -4.80 -37.17 -1.85
N GLY A 24 -5.14 -35.89 -1.73
CA GLY A 24 -5.34 -35.21 -0.44
C GLY A 24 -4.07 -34.67 0.22
N VAL A 25 -2.89 -34.86 -0.40
CA VAL A 25 -1.66 -34.16 -0.02
C VAL A 25 -1.58 -32.90 -0.88
N GLY A 26 -1.73 -31.73 -0.24
CA GLY A 26 -1.60 -30.45 -0.94
C GLY A 26 -0.15 -30.13 -1.29
N ASP A 27 0.06 -29.05 -2.05
CA ASP A 27 1.40 -28.59 -2.39
C ASP A 27 2.03 -27.78 -1.26
N LEU A 28 3.36 -27.86 -1.15
CA LEU A 28 4.13 -26.98 -0.28
C LEU A 28 4.09 -25.54 -0.83
N ALA A 29 3.64 -24.60 -0.01
CA ALA A 29 3.73 -23.18 -0.36
C ALA A 29 5.08 -22.60 0.11
N ALA A 30 5.67 -21.71 -0.69
CA ALA A 30 6.93 -21.05 -0.35
C ALA A 30 6.92 -19.58 -0.73
N ARG A 31 7.66 -18.77 0.03
CA ARG A 31 7.85 -17.34 -0.22
C ARG A 31 9.27 -16.92 0.13
N PHE A 32 9.84 -16.09 -0.73
CA PHE A 32 11.12 -15.44 -0.49
C PHE A 32 10.90 -13.98 -0.14
N VAL A 33 11.65 -13.47 0.85
CA VAL A 33 11.68 -12.06 1.22
C VAL A 33 13.13 -11.63 1.37
N ARG A 34 13.44 -10.43 0.88
CA ARG A 34 14.76 -9.82 0.97
C ARG A 34 14.66 -8.40 1.52
N TYR A 35 15.53 -8.11 2.48
CA TYR A 35 15.85 -6.78 2.99
C TYR A 35 17.37 -6.59 2.89
N PRO A 36 17.89 -5.35 2.91
CA PRO A 36 19.34 -5.13 2.98
C PRO A 36 19.95 -5.88 4.18
N GLY A 37 20.91 -6.78 3.93
CA GLY A 37 21.57 -7.59 4.96
C GLY A 37 20.73 -8.72 5.57
N SER A 38 19.56 -9.06 5.00
CA SER A 38 18.72 -10.15 5.51
C SER A 38 17.90 -10.80 4.39
N GLN A 39 17.92 -12.13 4.33
CA GLN A 39 17.24 -12.89 3.28
C GLN A 39 16.63 -14.15 3.86
N GLN A 40 15.32 -14.28 3.67
CA GLN A 40 14.58 -15.37 4.27
C GLN A 40 13.74 -16.09 3.23
N VAL A 41 13.80 -17.43 3.28
CA VAL A 41 12.81 -18.28 2.64
C VAL A 41 11.89 -18.84 3.72
N THR A 42 10.59 -18.69 3.51
CA THR A 42 9.55 -19.25 4.37
C THR A 42 8.76 -20.27 3.57
N PHE A 43 8.46 -21.42 4.16
CA PHE A 43 7.58 -22.42 3.57
C PHE A 43 6.55 -22.90 4.56
N TRP A 44 5.40 -23.31 4.02
CA TRP A 44 4.25 -23.80 4.75
C TRP A 44 3.91 -25.20 4.29
N LEU A 45 3.97 -26.15 5.21
CA LEU A 45 3.52 -27.51 5.02
C LEU A 45 2.01 -27.51 4.73
N PRO A 46 1.54 -28.36 3.80
CA PRO A 46 0.12 -28.50 3.49
C PRO A 46 -0.68 -29.18 4.62
N GLN A 47 0.01 -29.77 5.59
CA GLN A 47 -0.56 -30.50 6.72
C GLN A 47 0.25 -30.20 7.99
N ASP A 48 -0.31 -30.57 9.15
CA ASP A 48 0.35 -30.39 10.45
C ASP A 48 1.71 -31.11 10.47
N GLY A 49 2.78 -30.35 10.75
CA GLY A 49 4.17 -30.80 10.74
C GLY A 49 4.52 -31.86 11.79
N TYR A 50 3.64 -32.13 12.74
CA TYR A 50 3.77 -33.25 13.69
C TYR A 50 3.12 -34.54 13.19
N THR A 51 2.48 -34.52 12.02
CA THR A 51 1.75 -35.66 11.45
C THR A 51 2.57 -36.31 10.35
N GLY A 52 3.46 -37.24 10.73
CA GLY A 52 4.18 -38.12 9.80
C GLY A 52 5.34 -37.48 9.03
N TYR A 53 5.53 -36.17 9.08
CA TYR A 53 6.77 -35.56 8.56
C TYR A 53 7.98 -35.97 9.41
N SER A 54 9.03 -36.45 8.75
CA SER A 54 10.23 -36.98 9.40
C SER A 54 11.41 -36.01 9.27
N THR A 55 12.04 -35.96 8.10
CA THR A 55 13.33 -35.29 7.90
C THR A 55 13.20 -34.11 6.98
N PHE A 56 13.79 -32.99 7.39
CA PHE A 56 14.00 -31.79 6.61
C PHE A 56 15.46 -31.75 6.14
N ARG A 57 15.69 -31.50 4.85
CA ARG A 57 17.03 -31.44 4.26
C ARG A 57 17.18 -30.27 3.30
N ILE A 58 18.33 -29.62 3.34
CA ILE A 58 18.75 -28.60 2.38
C ILE A 58 19.99 -29.10 1.65
N LEU A 59 19.89 -29.21 0.34
CA LEU A 59 20.97 -29.55 -0.57
C LEU A 59 21.39 -28.28 -1.33
N GLY A 60 22.67 -27.96 -1.27
CA GLY A 60 23.30 -26.89 -2.02
C GLY A 60 23.85 -27.32 -3.38
N PRO A 61 24.59 -26.42 -4.05
CA PRO A 61 25.22 -26.69 -5.33
C PRO A 61 26.09 -27.95 -5.28
N GLY A 62 25.94 -28.82 -6.29
CA GLY A 62 26.65 -30.11 -6.35
C GLY A 62 26.13 -31.18 -5.39
N GLY A 63 25.00 -30.95 -4.70
CA GLY A 63 24.40 -31.92 -3.78
C GLY A 63 24.98 -31.90 -2.37
N ALA A 64 25.75 -30.87 -2.00
CA ALA A 64 26.29 -30.71 -0.66
C ALA A 64 25.16 -30.53 0.36
N VAL A 65 25.18 -31.29 1.46
CA VAL A 65 24.21 -31.14 2.55
C VAL A 65 24.57 -29.89 3.34
N ILE A 66 23.69 -28.89 3.31
CA ILE A 66 23.83 -27.64 4.05
C ILE A 66 23.19 -27.77 5.42
N ASP A 67 22.07 -28.46 5.48
CA ASP A 67 21.30 -28.66 6.69
C ASP A 67 20.50 -29.96 6.59
N GLU A 68 20.38 -30.65 7.73
CA GLU A 68 19.60 -31.87 7.88
C GLU A 68 19.15 -31.97 9.34
N ALA A 69 17.84 -32.09 9.54
CA ALA A 69 17.24 -32.14 10.87
C ALA A 69 15.85 -32.80 10.83
N ASP A 70 15.32 -33.16 11.98
CA ASP A 70 13.90 -33.51 12.09
C ASP A 70 13.03 -32.28 11.76
N VAL A 71 11.93 -32.50 11.04
CA VAL A 71 11.00 -31.42 10.65
C VAL A 71 10.52 -30.65 11.87
N THR A 72 10.19 -31.37 12.96
CA THR A 72 9.70 -30.78 14.21
C THR A 72 10.71 -29.85 14.89
N ALA A 73 12.00 -30.04 14.67
CA ALA A 73 13.05 -29.16 15.18
C ALA A 73 13.18 -27.85 14.38
N ARG A 74 12.60 -27.79 13.17
CA ARG A 74 12.64 -26.65 12.25
C ARG A 74 11.33 -25.87 12.20
N LEU A 75 10.25 -26.41 12.77
CA LEU A 75 8.94 -25.77 12.79
C LEU A 75 8.94 -24.48 13.62
N ASN A 76 8.36 -23.44 13.05
CA ASN A 76 7.78 -22.31 13.75
C ASN A 76 6.26 -22.52 13.83
N GLY A 77 5.76 -22.90 15.00
CA GLY A 77 4.37 -23.30 15.17
C GLY A 77 4.12 -24.72 14.66
N ARG A 78 3.13 -24.90 13.77
CA ARG A 78 2.69 -26.23 13.31
C ARG A 78 3.00 -26.55 11.86
N VAL A 79 3.09 -25.55 10.99
CA VAL A 79 3.19 -25.78 9.55
C VAL A 79 4.29 -24.95 8.89
N GLN A 80 4.84 -23.96 9.59
CA GLN A 80 5.75 -22.99 8.99
C GLN A 80 7.20 -23.33 9.32
N ILE A 81 8.11 -23.12 8.38
CA ILE A 81 9.55 -23.20 8.59
C ILE A 81 10.19 -21.97 7.94
N LEU A 82 11.21 -21.41 8.59
CA LEU A 82 11.92 -20.21 8.15
C LEU A 82 13.41 -20.54 8.01
N ILE A 83 14.02 -20.12 6.92
CA ILE A 83 15.45 -20.30 6.65
C ILE A 83 16.08 -18.95 6.36
N ASP A 84 17.18 -18.65 7.06
CA ASP A 84 18.10 -17.59 6.65
C ASP A 84 18.98 -18.09 5.50
N THR A 85 18.88 -17.40 4.37
CA THR A 85 19.58 -17.73 3.12
C THR A 85 20.65 -16.71 2.76
N PHE A 86 20.89 -15.72 3.63
CA PHE A 86 21.98 -14.76 3.50
C PHE A 86 23.37 -15.41 3.38
N PRO A 87 23.72 -16.50 4.11
CA PRO A 87 25.05 -17.10 4.01
C PRO A 87 25.22 -18.03 2.80
N TRP A 88 24.21 -18.17 1.93
CA TRP A 88 24.23 -19.15 0.84
C TRP A 88 24.88 -18.60 -0.43
N PRO A 89 25.94 -19.22 -0.96
CA PRO A 89 26.53 -18.80 -2.23
C PRO A 89 25.54 -18.91 -3.40
N PRO A 90 25.76 -18.17 -4.51
CA PRO A 90 25.00 -18.34 -5.74
C PRO A 90 25.03 -19.78 -6.27
N GLY A 91 23.92 -20.21 -6.86
CA GLY A 91 23.78 -21.53 -7.47
C GLY A 91 22.45 -22.22 -7.18
N PRO A 92 22.30 -23.48 -7.63
CA PRO A 92 21.09 -24.26 -7.44
C PRO A 92 21.03 -24.91 -6.06
N TYR A 93 19.84 -24.90 -5.47
CA TYR A 93 19.52 -25.48 -4.18
C TYR A 93 18.26 -26.34 -4.29
N ARG A 94 18.13 -27.30 -3.38
CA ARG A 94 16.95 -28.15 -3.25
C ARG A 94 16.61 -28.37 -1.79
N ILE A 95 15.37 -28.08 -1.42
CA ILE A 95 14.81 -28.43 -0.12
C ILE A 95 14.00 -29.70 -0.28
N GLU A 96 14.22 -30.65 0.62
CA GLU A 96 13.47 -31.91 0.69
C GLU A 96 12.83 -32.05 2.07
N ILE A 97 11.55 -32.40 2.09
CA ILE A 97 10.80 -32.66 3.32
C ILE A 97 10.18 -34.05 3.20
N HIS A 98 10.73 -35.00 3.95
CA HIS A 98 10.36 -36.41 3.89
C HIS A 98 9.21 -36.73 4.84
N HIS A 99 8.38 -37.67 4.45
CA HIS A 99 7.30 -38.24 5.25
C HIS A 99 7.60 -39.70 5.60
N THR A 100 7.10 -40.18 6.74
CA THR A 100 7.27 -41.56 7.21
C THR A 100 6.64 -42.59 6.27
N ASP A 101 5.67 -42.17 5.48
CA ASP A 101 4.99 -43.00 4.48
C ASP A 101 5.77 -43.10 3.15
N GLY A 102 6.98 -42.52 3.08
CA GLY A 102 7.92 -42.72 1.97
C GLY A 102 7.88 -41.68 0.86
N TRP A 103 6.93 -40.74 0.89
CA TRP A 103 6.86 -39.62 -0.05
C TRP A 103 7.63 -38.39 0.47
N CYS A 104 8.00 -37.47 -0.43
CA CYS A 104 8.66 -36.22 -0.05
C CYS A 104 8.19 -35.01 -0.86
N HIS A 105 8.14 -33.84 -0.21
CA HIS A 105 8.06 -32.56 -0.90
C HIS A 105 9.45 -32.14 -1.35
N VAL A 106 9.54 -31.67 -2.58
CA VAL A 106 10.76 -31.15 -3.20
C VAL A 106 10.52 -29.73 -3.66
N LEU A 107 11.31 -28.79 -3.16
CA LEU A 107 11.31 -27.41 -3.61
C LEU A 107 12.68 -27.06 -4.19
N PRO A 108 12.80 -26.88 -5.52
CA PRO A 108 13.99 -26.34 -6.14
C PRO A 108 14.06 -24.82 -5.95
N LEU A 109 15.26 -24.30 -5.72
CA LEU A 109 15.54 -22.88 -5.59
C LEU A 109 16.80 -22.53 -6.37
N GLU A 110 16.87 -21.32 -6.91
CA GLU A 110 18.08 -20.79 -7.53
C GLU A 110 18.49 -19.49 -6.84
N LYS A 111 19.70 -19.47 -6.29
CA LYS A 111 20.33 -18.29 -5.73
C LYS A 111 21.09 -17.56 -6.83
N LEU A 112 20.65 -16.36 -7.17
CA LEU A 112 21.28 -15.55 -8.22
C LEU A 112 22.57 -14.90 -7.72
N GLU A 113 23.41 -14.44 -8.64
CA GLU A 113 24.50 -13.52 -8.33
C GLU A 113 23.97 -12.17 -7.85
N ALA A 114 24.76 -11.46 -7.04
CA ALA A 114 24.38 -10.13 -6.57
C ALA A 114 24.22 -9.15 -7.75
N GLY A 115 23.13 -8.39 -7.74
CA GLY A 115 22.81 -7.40 -8.79
C GLY A 115 22.04 -7.96 -9.99
N ILE A 116 21.83 -9.27 -10.09
CA ILE A 116 20.92 -9.84 -11.09
C ILE A 116 19.48 -9.74 -10.58
N ALA A 117 18.62 -9.12 -11.38
CA ALA A 117 17.19 -9.04 -11.09
C ALA A 117 16.52 -10.42 -11.33
N PRO A 118 15.65 -10.89 -10.42
CA PRO A 118 14.89 -12.10 -10.67
C PRO A 118 13.92 -11.89 -11.85
N PRO A 119 13.55 -12.96 -12.57
CA PRO A 119 12.49 -12.88 -13.56
C PRO A 119 11.20 -12.38 -12.91
N PRO A 120 10.41 -11.54 -13.61
CA PRO A 120 9.15 -11.04 -13.06
C PRO A 120 8.21 -12.21 -12.75
N GLU A 121 7.62 -12.20 -11.56
CA GLU A 121 6.58 -13.16 -11.20
C GLU A 121 5.42 -13.04 -12.21
N PRO A 122 4.88 -14.16 -12.73
CA PRO A 122 3.72 -14.11 -13.59
C PRO A 122 2.55 -13.51 -12.80
N GLN A 123 2.09 -12.33 -13.22
CA GLN A 123 0.89 -11.75 -12.63
C GLN A 123 -0.29 -12.69 -12.90
N PRO A 124 -1.11 -13.02 -11.88
CA PRO A 124 -2.32 -13.76 -12.11
C PRO A 124 -3.15 -13.00 -13.13
N ALA A 125 -3.62 -13.70 -14.18
CA ALA A 125 -4.47 -13.09 -15.18
C ALA A 125 -5.68 -12.46 -14.46
N PRO A 126 -6.06 -11.21 -14.79
CA PRO A 126 -7.24 -10.61 -14.20
C PRO A 126 -8.43 -11.54 -14.46
N GLU A 127 -9.11 -11.95 -13.39
CA GLU A 127 -10.30 -12.78 -13.52
C GLU A 127 -11.30 -12.05 -14.44
N PRO A 128 -11.95 -12.76 -15.38
CA PRO A 128 -12.96 -12.15 -16.22
C PRO A 128 -14.08 -11.62 -15.32
N SER A 129 -14.29 -10.29 -15.36
CA SER A 129 -15.39 -9.65 -14.64
C SER A 129 -16.71 -10.24 -15.14
N THR A 130 -17.40 -11.00 -14.29
CA THR A 130 -18.73 -11.55 -14.54
C THR A 130 -19.85 -10.51 -14.43
N GLY A 131 -19.50 -9.22 -14.42
CA GLY A 131 -20.42 -8.13 -14.16
C GLY A 131 -20.80 -8.02 -12.67
N PRO A 132 -21.67 -7.07 -12.31
CA PRO A 132 -22.14 -6.89 -10.94
C PRO A 132 -22.96 -8.10 -10.46
N ILE A 133 -22.76 -8.49 -9.19
CA ILE A 133 -23.51 -9.58 -8.54
C ILE A 133 -24.97 -9.15 -8.38
N VAL A 134 -25.90 -9.83 -9.06
CA VAL A 134 -27.34 -9.57 -8.94
C VAL A 134 -27.93 -10.42 -7.81
N TYR A 135 -28.28 -9.77 -6.70
CA TYR A 135 -28.91 -10.44 -5.56
C TYR A 135 -30.40 -10.69 -5.82
N ARG A 136 -30.90 -11.85 -5.38
CA ARG A 136 -32.32 -12.22 -5.48
C ARG A 136 -32.88 -12.52 -4.10
N ASP A 137 -34.16 -12.18 -3.89
CA ASP A 137 -34.88 -12.50 -2.66
C ASP A 137 -35.22 -14.01 -2.56
N GLY A 138 -35.78 -14.43 -1.42
CA GLY A 138 -36.22 -15.80 -1.19
C GLY A 138 -37.38 -16.29 -2.07
N PHE A 139 -37.93 -15.41 -2.91
CA PHE A 139 -38.97 -15.70 -3.90
C PHE A 139 -38.45 -15.58 -5.35
N GLY A 140 -37.15 -15.34 -5.54
CA GLY A 140 -36.48 -15.28 -6.85
C GLY A 140 -36.52 -13.92 -7.56
N ASN A 141 -37.10 -12.89 -6.95
CA ASN A 141 -37.13 -11.53 -7.49
C ASN A 141 -35.76 -10.86 -7.30
N SER A 142 -35.30 -10.10 -8.29
CA SER A 142 -34.09 -9.29 -8.14
C SER A 142 -34.29 -8.22 -7.06
N LEU A 143 -33.40 -8.20 -6.07
CA LEU A 143 -33.35 -7.13 -5.09
C LEU A 143 -32.87 -5.85 -5.80
N PRO A 144 -33.51 -4.69 -5.56
CA PRO A 144 -33.03 -3.43 -6.10
C PRO A 144 -31.62 -3.11 -5.57
N ASP A 145 -30.74 -2.63 -6.45
CA ASP A 145 -29.35 -2.23 -6.14
C ASP A 145 -29.29 -0.89 -5.36
N GLU A 146 -29.99 -0.82 -4.22
CA GLU A 146 -29.93 0.33 -3.30
C GLU A 146 -28.50 0.58 -2.79
N ASP A 147 -27.64 -0.44 -2.84
CA ASP A 147 -26.21 -0.37 -2.51
C ASP A 147 -25.42 0.50 -3.50
N LEU A 148 -25.76 0.53 -4.80
CA LEU A 148 -25.09 1.40 -5.76
C LEU A 148 -25.40 2.88 -5.50
N GLU A 149 -26.65 3.20 -5.17
CA GLU A 149 -27.05 4.56 -4.80
C GLU A 149 -26.41 4.99 -3.47
N LEU A 150 -26.32 4.07 -2.50
CA LEU A 150 -25.65 4.32 -1.23
C LEU A 150 -24.14 4.54 -1.42
N ARG A 151 -23.48 3.72 -2.24
CA ARG A 151 -22.05 3.88 -2.56
C ARG A 151 -21.78 5.19 -3.29
N ALA A 152 -22.60 5.56 -4.28
CA ALA A 152 -22.47 6.85 -4.97
C ALA A 152 -22.61 8.02 -3.99
N ARG A 153 -23.56 7.93 -3.05
CA ARG A 153 -23.78 8.94 -2.01
C ARG A 153 -22.62 9.02 -1.02
N VAL A 154 -22.07 7.88 -0.59
CA VAL A 154 -20.93 7.81 0.35
C VAL A 154 -19.64 8.31 -0.32
N LEU A 155 -19.39 7.93 -1.57
CA LEU A 155 -18.25 8.42 -2.35
C LEU A 155 -18.34 9.92 -2.59
N GLY A 156 -19.52 10.44 -2.96
CA GLY A 156 -19.73 11.90 -3.07
C GLY A 156 -19.46 12.64 -1.76
N ARG A 157 -19.78 12.03 -0.61
CA ARG A 157 -19.49 12.58 0.72
C ARG A 157 -18.00 12.53 1.08
N MET A 158 -17.29 11.47 0.67
CA MET A 158 -15.84 11.38 0.87
C MET A 158 -15.08 12.37 -0.01
N VAL A 159 -15.49 12.53 -1.28
CA VAL A 159 -14.91 13.54 -2.19
C VAL A 159 -15.15 14.96 -1.64
N SER A 160 -16.32 15.27 -1.09
CA SER A 160 -16.55 16.61 -0.50
C SER A 160 -15.81 16.83 0.82
N GLN A 161 -15.53 15.76 1.59
CA GLN A 161 -14.80 15.86 2.85
C GLN A 161 -13.28 15.94 2.67
N PHE A 162 -12.73 15.36 1.60
CA PHE A 162 -11.28 15.38 1.29
C PHE A 162 -10.90 16.25 0.08
N GLY A 163 -11.87 16.83 -0.64
CA GLY A 163 -11.63 17.65 -1.83
C GLY A 163 -11.21 19.09 -1.53
N ARG A 164 -11.58 19.61 -0.35
CA ARG A 164 -11.29 21.00 0.04
C ARG A 164 -9.84 21.20 0.45
N HIS A 165 -9.10 21.95 -0.35
CA HIS A 165 -7.72 22.32 -0.04
C HIS A 165 -7.36 23.68 -0.63
N LEU A 166 -6.23 24.23 -0.18
CA LEU A 166 -5.65 25.45 -0.74
C LEU A 166 -4.37 25.13 -1.49
N GLU A 167 -4.20 25.71 -2.67
CA GLU A 167 -2.92 25.82 -3.36
C GLU A 167 -2.40 27.26 -3.22
N PHE A 168 -1.09 27.43 -3.09
CA PHE A 168 -0.45 28.73 -2.97
C PHE A 168 0.47 28.95 -4.15
N ASP A 169 0.16 29.94 -4.99
CA ASP A 169 0.97 30.36 -6.12
C ASP A 169 1.55 31.76 -5.87
N GLY A 170 2.75 32.04 -6.37
CA GLY A 170 3.44 33.33 -6.22
C GLY A 170 4.70 33.28 -5.36
N ASN A 171 5.07 34.43 -4.78
CA ASN A 171 6.30 34.61 -4.01
C ASN A 171 6.02 35.09 -2.58
N ALA A 172 7.08 35.32 -1.80
CA ALA A 172 6.95 35.71 -0.39
C ALA A 172 6.31 37.09 -0.15
N ARG A 173 6.05 37.90 -1.18
CA ARG A 173 5.46 39.25 -1.07
C ARG A 173 4.08 39.37 -1.67
N ALA A 174 3.78 38.62 -2.72
CA ALA A 174 2.48 38.62 -3.37
C ALA A 174 2.24 37.31 -4.10
N GLY A 175 0.98 36.93 -4.22
CA GLY A 175 0.60 35.71 -4.91
C GLY A 175 -0.91 35.50 -4.95
N THR A 176 -1.31 34.25 -5.17
CA THR A 176 -2.71 33.83 -5.24
C THR A 176 -2.90 32.59 -4.39
N ILE A 177 -3.91 32.63 -3.52
CA ILE A 177 -4.41 31.49 -2.77
C ILE A 177 -5.57 30.90 -3.58
N ILE A 178 -5.45 29.65 -4.02
CA ILE A 178 -6.47 29.00 -4.83
C ILE A 178 -7.24 28.02 -3.95
N TYR A 179 -8.52 28.30 -3.72
CA TYR A 179 -9.44 27.37 -3.10
C TYR A 179 -9.91 26.33 -4.11
N SER A 180 -9.70 25.05 -3.80
CA SER A 180 -10.14 23.91 -4.61
C SER A 180 -11.17 23.08 -3.86
N ASP A 181 -12.31 22.78 -4.48
CA ASP A 181 -13.33 21.84 -4.00
C ASP A 181 -13.93 21.06 -5.19
N GLY A 182 -13.41 19.85 -5.44
CA GLY A 182 -13.72 19.12 -6.67
C GLY A 182 -13.23 19.87 -7.91
N ASP A 183 -14.12 20.13 -8.86
CA ASP A 183 -13.84 20.90 -10.09
C ASP A 183 -13.84 22.43 -9.87
N ILE A 184 -14.21 22.89 -8.67
CA ILE A 184 -14.29 24.31 -8.34
C ILE A 184 -12.87 24.80 -8.02
N ARG A 185 -12.44 25.88 -8.67
CA ARG A 185 -11.19 26.59 -8.38
C ARG A 185 -11.45 28.09 -8.28
N ILE A 186 -11.24 28.67 -7.09
CA ILE A 186 -11.47 30.09 -6.83
C ILE A 186 -10.15 30.75 -6.42
N PRO A 187 -9.57 31.63 -7.24
CA PRO A 187 -8.35 32.35 -6.92
C PRO A 187 -8.64 33.57 -6.03
N PHE A 188 -7.85 33.73 -4.97
CA PHE A 188 -7.85 34.90 -4.07
C PHE A 188 -6.44 35.52 -4.09
N PRO A 189 -6.26 36.69 -4.72
CA PRO A 189 -5.00 37.42 -4.66
C PRO A 189 -4.63 37.77 -3.22
N HIS A 190 -3.34 37.77 -2.91
CA HIS A 190 -2.85 38.25 -1.62
C HIS A 190 -1.58 39.07 -1.79
N GLU A 191 -1.36 39.98 -0.83
CA GLU A 191 -0.18 40.81 -0.73
C GLU A 191 0.31 40.87 0.72
N MET A 192 1.63 40.96 0.90
CA MET A 192 2.25 41.27 2.18
C MET A 192 2.07 42.75 2.49
N CYS A 193 1.55 43.04 3.68
CA CYS A 193 1.39 44.40 4.16
C CYS A 193 2.51 44.78 5.15
N ALA A 194 2.58 46.07 5.50
CA ALA A 194 3.47 46.58 6.53
C ALA A 194 2.67 47.04 7.76
N GLY A 195 3.29 46.99 8.94
CA GLY A 195 2.68 47.43 10.19
C GLY A 195 1.94 46.31 10.91
N ARG A 196 0.68 46.54 11.29
CA ARG A 196 -0.11 45.58 12.07
C ARG A 196 -0.64 44.41 11.23
N VAL A 197 -0.86 44.63 9.93
CA VAL A 197 -1.29 43.61 8.97
C VAL A 197 -0.06 43.08 8.26
N HIS A 198 0.13 41.76 8.27
CA HIS A 198 1.26 41.09 7.62
C HIS A 198 0.88 40.53 6.26
N ILE A 199 -0.31 39.96 6.11
CA ILE A 199 -0.88 39.49 4.84
C ILE A 199 -2.30 40.01 4.72
N SER A 200 -2.67 40.52 3.55
CA SER A 200 -4.05 40.79 3.19
C SER A 200 -4.43 39.97 1.98
N VAL A 201 -5.57 39.28 2.04
CA VAL A 201 -6.13 38.45 0.96
C VAL A 201 -7.38 39.14 0.44
N ASP A 202 -7.40 39.48 -0.84
CA ASP A 202 -8.53 40.15 -1.49
C ASP A 202 -9.70 39.17 -1.68
N LEU A 203 -10.90 39.60 -1.31
CA LEU A 203 -12.14 38.85 -1.48
C LEU A 203 -13.11 39.57 -2.41
N PRO A 204 -13.85 38.85 -3.28
CA PRO A 204 -15.01 39.41 -3.93
C PRO A 204 -16.05 39.84 -2.89
N THR A 205 -16.53 41.09 -3.01
CA THR A 205 -17.60 41.60 -2.15
C THR A 205 -18.87 40.75 -2.30
N PRO A 206 -19.77 40.73 -1.31
CA PRO A 206 -21.02 39.95 -1.38
C PRO A 206 -21.82 40.18 -2.67
N GLN A 207 -21.84 41.43 -3.18
CA GLN A 207 -22.58 41.80 -4.39
C GLN A 207 -21.93 41.26 -5.67
N ARG A 208 -20.63 40.99 -5.65
CA ARG A 208 -19.85 40.50 -6.81
C ARG A 208 -19.55 39.00 -6.73
N TRP A 209 -19.75 38.38 -5.56
CA TRP A 209 -19.39 37.00 -5.28
C TRP A 209 -19.85 36.01 -6.34
N GLU A 210 -21.16 35.94 -6.61
CA GLU A 210 -21.72 34.97 -7.56
C GLU A 210 -21.19 35.19 -8.98
N SER A 211 -21.04 36.46 -9.39
CA SER A 211 -20.53 36.80 -10.73
C SER A 211 -19.04 36.51 -10.93
N VAL A 212 -18.23 36.60 -9.86
CA VAL A 212 -16.78 36.40 -9.92
C VAL A 212 -16.41 34.94 -9.69
N THR A 213 -17.08 34.27 -8.76
CA THR A 213 -16.72 32.91 -8.33
C THR A 213 -17.59 31.81 -8.94
N GLY A 214 -18.75 32.17 -9.49
CA GLY A 214 -19.76 31.20 -9.93
C GLY A 214 -20.40 30.40 -8.79
N ARG A 215 -20.17 30.77 -7.52
CA ARG A 215 -20.71 30.09 -6.34
C ARG A 215 -21.87 30.86 -5.72
N PRO A 216 -22.91 30.18 -5.22
CA PRO A 216 -24.01 30.84 -4.50
C PRO A 216 -23.53 31.72 -3.35
N ILE A 217 -24.16 32.87 -3.13
CA ILE A 217 -23.83 33.76 -2.00
C ILE A 217 -23.99 33.06 -0.64
N ALA A 218 -24.88 32.07 -0.54
CA ALA A 218 -25.08 31.28 0.66
C ALA A 218 -23.86 30.44 1.07
N GLU A 219 -22.94 30.14 0.14
CA GLU A 219 -21.71 29.39 0.42
C GLU A 219 -20.51 30.28 0.75
N ARG A 220 -20.62 31.59 0.49
CA ARG A 220 -19.53 32.55 0.57
C ARG A 220 -18.80 32.49 1.91
N ASP A 221 -19.54 32.63 3.00
CA ASP A 221 -18.93 32.78 4.33
C ASP A 221 -18.27 31.47 4.79
N ALA A 222 -18.80 30.32 4.37
CA ALA A 222 -18.19 29.02 4.65
C ALA A 222 -16.87 28.83 3.90
N ILE A 223 -16.80 29.26 2.63
CA ILE A 223 -15.58 29.21 1.82
C ILE A 223 -14.53 30.18 2.39
N ILE A 224 -14.91 31.41 2.70
CA ILE A 224 -14.00 32.42 3.26
C ILE A 224 -13.45 31.98 4.61
N ALA A 225 -14.29 31.44 5.49
CA ALA A 225 -13.86 30.92 6.79
C ALA A 225 -12.84 29.78 6.63
N PHE A 226 -13.05 28.89 5.65
CA PHE A 226 -12.09 27.83 5.32
C PHE A 226 -10.77 28.41 4.81
N VAL A 227 -10.81 29.35 3.86
CA VAL A 227 -9.61 30.00 3.31
C VAL A 227 -8.81 30.68 4.42
N ALA A 228 -9.47 31.40 5.33
CA ALA A 228 -8.83 32.09 6.45
C ALA A 228 -8.14 31.10 7.40
N ALA A 229 -8.87 30.10 7.89
CA ALA A 229 -8.35 29.13 8.84
C ALA A 229 -7.21 28.29 8.26
N GLU A 230 -7.34 27.88 6.99
CA GLU A 230 -6.36 27.02 6.34
C GLU A 230 -5.08 27.80 5.96
N THR A 231 -5.23 29.06 5.55
CA THR A 231 -4.09 29.97 5.33
C THR A 231 -3.35 30.26 6.64
N GLN A 232 -4.08 30.50 7.73
CA GLN A 232 -3.49 30.63 9.06
C GLN A 232 -2.67 29.39 9.39
N ARG A 233 -3.26 28.20 9.27
CA ARG A 233 -2.61 26.94 9.60
C ARG A 233 -1.33 26.70 8.81
N GLN A 234 -1.31 26.99 7.51
CA GLN A 234 -0.20 26.63 6.62
C GLN A 234 0.88 27.72 6.47
N LYS A 235 0.50 29.01 6.46
CA LYS A 235 1.39 30.12 6.07
C LYS A 235 1.50 31.24 7.12
N ALA A 236 0.55 31.34 8.03
CA ALA A 236 0.42 32.43 8.99
C ALA A 236 0.15 31.93 10.42
N SER A 237 0.80 30.85 10.83
CA SER A 237 0.44 30.09 12.05
C SER A 237 0.63 30.87 13.34
N SER A 238 1.40 31.95 13.31
CA SER A 238 1.64 32.86 14.44
C SER A 238 0.77 34.12 14.44
N TRP A 239 -0.10 34.30 13.45
CA TRP A 239 -0.91 35.52 13.27
C TRP A 239 -2.39 35.19 13.44
N ALA A 240 -3.16 36.08 14.07
CA ALA A 240 -4.61 36.02 14.05
C ALA A 240 -5.15 36.50 12.70
N TYR A 241 -6.41 36.23 12.39
CA TYR A 241 -7.05 36.77 11.18
C TYR A 241 -8.35 37.51 11.51
N GLU A 242 -8.61 38.56 10.73
CA GLU A 242 -9.84 39.35 10.74
C GLU A 242 -10.48 39.26 9.35
N ILE A 243 -11.77 38.91 9.28
CA ILE A 243 -12.50 38.76 8.01
C ILE A 243 -13.38 39.99 7.82
N TYR A 244 -13.23 40.63 6.67
CA TYR A 244 -14.01 41.77 6.19
C TYR A 244 -14.84 41.37 4.95
N ASP A 245 -15.70 42.29 4.48
CA ASP A 245 -16.53 42.06 3.29
C ASP A 245 -15.70 41.92 2.00
N ASP A 246 -14.52 42.52 1.95
CA ASP A 246 -13.67 42.62 0.77
C ASP A 246 -12.26 42.04 0.96
N ARG A 247 -11.91 41.57 2.17
CA ARG A 247 -10.58 40.99 2.45
C ARG A 247 -10.51 40.13 3.71
N ILE A 248 -9.43 39.36 3.82
CA ILE A 248 -8.99 38.69 5.05
C ILE A 248 -7.63 39.28 5.43
N ASP A 249 -7.52 39.85 6.62
CA ASP A 249 -6.28 40.43 7.13
C ASP A 249 -5.67 39.52 8.20
N PHE A 250 -4.41 39.12 8.02
CA PHE A 250 -3.62 38.39 9.01
C PHE A 250 -2.77 39.37 9.82
N VAL A 251 -2.99 39.40 11.13
CA VAL A 251 -2.46 40.39 12.06
C VAL A 251 -1.67 39.74 13.20
N SER A 252 -0.66 40.44 13.71
CA SER A 252 0.08 40.04 14.93
C SER A 252 -0.52 40.63 16.20
#